data_AF-A0A3N9S0U0-F1
#
_entry.id   AF-A0A3N9S0U0-F1
#
_cell.length_a   1.000
_cell.length_b   1.000
_cell.length_c   1.000
_cell.angle_alpha   90.00
_cell.angle_beta   90.00
_cell.angle_gamma   90.00
#
_symmetry.space_group_name_H-M   'P 1'
#
loop_
_entity.id
_entity.type
_entity.pdbx_description
1 polymer ?
#
loop_
_entity_poly.entity_id
_entity_poly.type
_entity_poly.pdbx_seq_one_letter_code
_entity_poly.pdbx_strand_id
1 'polypeptide(L)'
;MARTLSGGRQVTRGFIPCAALILLSLAGFKAGKDEKVAIADTRPKTGKELYEHWCAACHDAGPGHPGTLRMAGDFGDNRSVLIGLEGVDKDLVKYAVRNGFNMMPPFRPTEISDEELELLAAHVAGGKP
;
A
#
# COMPACT_ATOMS: atom_id res chain seq x y z
N MET A 1 32.93 -49.40 33.91
CA MET A 1 33.84 -48.33 33.48
C MET A 1 33.02 -47.03 33.58
N ALA A 2 33.07 -46.28 34.70
CA ALA A 2 33.91 -45.08 34.92
C ALA A 2 33.83 -44.11 33.72
N ARG A 3 33.39 -42.85 33.76
CA ARG A 3 33.34 -41.74 34.75
C ARG A 3 32.33 -40.68 34.20
N THR A 4 31.46 -40.07 35.00
CA THR A 4 31.61 -38.78 35.71
C THR A 4 31.73 -37.55 34.80
N LEU A 5 30.75 -36.61 34.87
CA LEU A 5 30.89 -35.13 34.98
C LEU A 5 29.53 -34.59 35.50
N SER A 6 29.38 -34.30 36.79
CA SER A 6 29.63 -33.00 37.46
C SER A 6 28.71 -31.89 36.89
N GLY A 7 27.61 -31.50 37.55
CA GLY A 7 27.60 -30.55 38.69
C GLY A 7 27.69 -29.12 38.12
N GLY A 8 26.65 -28.28 38.10
CA GLY A 8 25.77 -27.91 39.21
C GLY A 8 26.30 -26.61 39.84
N ARG A 9 25.53 -25.53 39.76
CA ARG A 9 25.29 -24.49 40.80
C ARG A 9 25.07 -23.10 40.20
N GLN A 10 23.86 -22.60 40.45
CA GLN A 10 23.40 -21.26 40.13
C GLN A 10 24.13 -20.24 41.00
N VAL A 11 24.64 -19.17 40.38
CA VAL A 11 25.29 -18.06 41.08
C VAL A 11 24.23 -17.03 41.45
N THR A 12 24.19 -16.75 42.75
CA THR A 12 23.24 -15.91 43.47
C THR A 12 23.47 -14.43 43.23
N ARG A 13 22.34 -13.69 43.12
CA ARG A 13 22.20 -12.23 43.16
C ARG A 13 23.14 -11.55 44.15
N GLY A 14 24.03 -10.69 43.63
CA GLY A 14 24.83 -9.74 44.40
C GLY A 14 24.13 -8.40 44.52
N PHE A 15 24.05 -7.91 45.76
CA PHE A 15 23.53 -6.61 46.19
C PHE A 15 24.29 -5.44 45.54
N ILE A 16 23.55 -4.47 44.98
CA ILE A 16 24.08 -3.17 44.55
C ILE A 16 23.80 -2.18 45.70
N PRO A 17 24.82 -1.67 46.41
CA PRO A 17 24.59 -0.72 47.49
C PRO A 17 24.32 0.69 46.95
N CYS A 18 23.21 1.25 47.40
CA CYS A 18 22.96 2.69 47.44
C CYS A 18 24.08 3.39 48.20
N ALA A 19 24.83 4.26 47.53
CA ALA A 19 25.09 5.62 48.01
C ALA A 19 26.12 6.32 47.11
N ALA A 20 25.79 7.59 46.87
CA ALA A 20 26.65 8.68 46.46
C ALA A 20 26.74 8.96 44.96
N LEU A 21 26.57 10.26 44.70
CA LEU A 21 26.97 11.06 43.53
C LEU A 21 25.88 11.13 42.44
N ILE A 22 25.33 12.28 42.03
CA ILE A 22 25.73 13.67 42.17
C ILE A 22 24.48 14.55 41.95
N LEU A 23 24.52 15.69 42.61
CA LEU A 23 23.66 16.87 42.51
C LEU A 23 23.36 17.35 41.08
N LEU A 24 22.22 18.05 40.98
CA LEU A 24 22.00 19.24 40.13
C LEU A 24 21.63 19.01 38.67
N SER A 25 20.33 19.14 38.38
CA SER A 25 19.87 20.00 37.27
C SER A 25 18.36 20.26 37.34
N LEU A 26 18.01 21.41 37.93
CA LEU A 26 16.85 22.17 37.48
C LEU A 26 17.24 22.82 36.15
N ALA A 27 16.84 22.24 35.02
CA ALA A 27 16.82 22.94 33.74
C ALA A 27 15.85 22.27 32.77
N GLY A 28 14.66 22.87 32.64
CA GLY A 28 13.92 22.90 31.39
C GLY A 28 13.05 21.68 31.07
N PHE A 29 11.82 21.68 31.56
CA PHE A 29 10.71 21.16 30.77
C PHE A 29 10.57 22.05 29.54
N LYS A 30 11.28 21.71 28.46
CA LYS A 30 11.10 22.36 27.17
C LYS A 30 9.76 21.86 26.66
N ALA A 31 8.74 22.73 26.69
CA ALA A 31 7.47 22.50 26.04
C ALA A 31 7.76 21.99 24.62
N GLY A 32 7.42 20.72 24.37
CA GLY A 32 7.48 20.15 23.05
C GLY A 32 6.68 21.07 22.15
N LYS A 33 7.33 21.59 21.11
CA LYS A 33 6.58 22.20 20.01
C LYS A 33 5.67 21.09 19.50
N ASP A 34 4.39 21.41 19.29
CA ASP A 34 3.49 20.60 18.49
C ASP A 34 4.01 20.58 17.05
N GLU A 35 5.13 19.89 16.84
CA GLU A 35 5.63 19.55 15.53
C GLU A 35 4.64 18.50 15.02
N LYS A 36 3.65 18.95 14.25
CA LYS A 36 2.82 18.03 13.48
C LYS A 36 3.78 17.21 12.63
N VAL A 37 4.05 15.98 13.05
CA VAL A 37 4.73 14.99 12.24
C VAL A 37 3.87 14.84 11.00
N ALA A 38 4.36 15.39 9.89
CA ALA A 38 3.70 15.22 8.60
C ALA A 38 3.77 13.72 8.30
N ILE A 39 2.64 13.04 8.42
CA ILE A 39 2.49 11.68 7.94
C ILE A 39 2.58 11.81 6.42
N ALA A 40 3.69 11.38 5.85
CA ALA A 40 3.86 11.38 4.41
C ALA A 40 2.79 10.49 3.81
N ASP A 41 1.94 11.08 2.97
CA ASP A 41 0.94 10.33 2.22
C ASP A 41 1.67 9.48 1.17
N THR A 42 1.69 8.17 1.41
CA THR A 42 2.35 7.16 0.58
C THR A 42 1.43 6.61 -0.49
N ARG A 43 0.20 7.14 -0.62
CA ARG A 43 -0.75 6.71 -1.66
C ARG A 43 -0.21 7.01 -3.06
N PRO A 44 -0.56 6.17 -4.06
CA PRO A 44 -0.20 6.40 -5.46
C PRO A 44 -0.67 7.79 -5.93
N LYS A 45 0.14 8.50 -6.71
CA LYS A 45 -0.18 9.91 -7.08
C LYS A 45 -0.44 10.11 -8.57
N THR A 46 0.01 9.19 -9.41
CA THR A 46 -0.23 9.25 -10.86
C THR A 46 -1.25 8.20 -11.29
N GLY A 47 -1.94 8.45 -12.42
CA GLY A 47 -2.89 7.47 -12.98
C GLY A 47 -2.25 6.11 -13.29
N LYS A 48 -0.97 6.10 -13.68
CA LYS A 48 -0.20 4.88 -13.89
C LYS A 48 0.03 4.11 -12.58
N GLU A 49 0.50 4.78 -11.54
CA GLU A 49 0.74 4.13 -10.23
C GLU A 49 -0.56 3.63 -9.62
N LEU A 50 -1.66 4.38 -9.77
CA LEU A 50 -3.00 3.95 -9.34
C LEU A 50 -3.44 2.69 -10.07
N TYR A 51 -3.26 2.64 -11.40
CA TYR A 51 -3.57 1.46 -12.20
C TYR A 51 -2.71 0.26 -11.79
N GLU A 52 -1.41 0.45 -11.62
CA GLU A 52 -0.49 -0.62 -11.19
C GLU A 52 -0.84 -1.15 -9.79
N HIS A 53 -1.27 -0.27 -8.89
CA HIS A 53 -1.63 -0.65 -7.52
C HIS A 53 -2.96 -1.38 -7.44
N TRP A 54 -3.99 -0.90 -8.14
CA TRP A 54 -5.37 -1.37 -7.97
C TRP A 54 -5.89 -2.28 -9.08
N CYS A 55 -5.43 -2.09 -10.31
CA CYS A 55 -6.08 -2.63 -11.51
C CYS A 55 -5.27 -3.74 -12.19
N ALA A 56 -3.94 -3.59 -12.22
CA ALA A 56 -3.00 -4.45 -12.95
C ALA A 56 -3.18 -5.94 -12.64
N ALA A 57 -3.42 -6.30 -11.38
CA ALA A 57 -3.64 -7.70 -10.99
C ALA A 57 -4.74 -8.39 -11.82
N CYS A 58 -5.76 -7.65 -12.26
CA CYS A 58 -6.87 -8.18 -13.06
C CYS A 58 -6.84 -7.74 -14.53
N HIS A 59 -6.26 -6.60 -14.86
CA HIS A 59 -6.41 -5.94 -16.17
C HIS A 59 -5.13 -5.80 -16.99
N ASP A 60 -3.98 -6.27 -16.48
CA ASP A 60 -2.76 -6.29 -17.26
C ASP A 60 -2.81 -7.24 -18.44
N ALA A 61 -1.92 -7.00 -19.40
CA ALA A 61 -1.79 -7.84 -20.57
C ALA A 61 -1.26 -9.23 -20.19
N GLY A 62 -1.75 -10.25 -20.90
CA GLY A 62 -1.25 -11.61 -20.80
C GLY A 62 -2.07 -12.53 -19.90
N PRO A 63 -1.63 -13.79 -19.76
CA PRO A 63 -2.37 -14.80 -19.01
C PRO A 63 -2.33 -14.52 -17.50
N GLY A 64 -3.39 -14.91 -16.79
CA GLY A 64 -3.50 -14.73 -15.33
C GLY A 64 -4.25 -13.47 -14.89
N HIS A 65 -4.65 -12.62 -15.83
CA HIS A 65 -5.41 -11.39 -15.57
C HIS A 65 -6.89 -11.60 -15.91
N PRO A 66 -7.75 -11.92 -14.92
CA PRO A 66 -9.14 -12.32 -15.19
C PRO A 66 -9.99 -11.25 -15.88
N GLY A 67 -9.73 -9.96 -15.65
CA GLY A 67 -10.39 -8.86 -16.34
C GLY A 67 -10.04 -8.84 -17.83
N THR A 68 -8.76 -8.98 -18.17
CA THR A 68 -8.27 -9.09 -19.56
C THR A 68 -8.85 -10.31 -20.26
N LEU A 69 -8.84 -11.47 -19.60
CA LEU A 69 -9.41 -12.71 -20.14
C LEU A 69 -10.93 -12.59 -20.37
N ARG A 70 -11.64 -11.93 -19.45
CA ARG A 70 -13.07 -11.67 -19.61
C ARG A 70 -13.33 -10.79 -20.83
N MET A 71 -12.54 -9.73 -21.01
CA MET A 71 -12.66 -8.82 -22.16
C MET A 71 -12.30 -9.49 -23.48
N ALA A 72 -11.30 -10.38 -23.50
CA ALA A 72 -10.98 -11.18 -24.68
C ALA A 72 -12.19 -12.02 -25.14
N GLY A 73 -12.94 -12.61 -24.20
CA GLY A 73 -14.16 -13.36 -24.50
C GLY A 73 -15.32 -12.51 -25.04
N ASP A 74 -15.45 -11.25 -24.61
CA ASP A 74 -16.52 -10.34 -25.05
C ASP A 74 -16.21 -9.59 -26.34
N PHE A 75 -14.98 -9.11 -26.47
CA PHE A 75 -14.59 -8.12 -27.48
C PHE A 75 -13.48 -8.62 -28.43
N GLY A 76 -12.94 -9.81 -28.18
CA GLY A 76 -11.81 -10.37 -28.91
C GLY A 76 -10.46 -9.94 -28.35
N ASP A 77 -9.41 -10.70 -28.68
CA ASP A 77 -8.06 -10.51 -28.15
C ASP A 77 -7.49 -9.11 -28.45
N ASN A 78 -7.81 -8.55 -29.61
CA ASN A 78 -7.34 -7.22 -30.05
C ASN A 78 -7.92 -6.06 -29.22
N ARG A 79 -8.92 -6.32 -28.37
CA ARG A 79 -9.57 -5.33 -27.51
C ARG A 79 -9.56 -5.74 -26.04
N SER A 80 -8.73 -6.71 -25.67
CA SER A 80 -8.70 -7.30 -24.33
C SER A 80 -7.85 -6.49 -23.33
N VAL A 81 -6.76 -5.87 -23.80
CA VAL A 81 -5.83 -5.11 -22.96
C VAL A 81 -6.28 -3.66 -22.90
N LEU A 82 -6.48 -3.13 -21.68
CA LEU A 82 -6.96 -1.75 -21.50
C LEU A 82 -5.90 -0.70 -21.81
N ILE A 83 -4.67 -0.91 -21.34
CA ILE A 83 -3.60 0.07 -21.53
C ILE A 83 -3.15 0.05 -23.00
N GLY A 84 -3.27 1.20 -23.65
CA GLY A 84 -3.00 1.35 -25.09
C GLY A 84 -4.21 1.09 -25.97
N LEU A 85 -5.37 0.76 -25.41
CA LEU A 85 -6.63 0.66 -26.16
C LEU A 85 -7.15 2.06 -26.49
N GLU A 86 -7.31 2.36 -27.77
CA GLU A 86 -7.85 3.63 -28.22
C GLU A 86 -9.38 3.71 -28.04
N GLY A 87 -9.88 4.92 -27.81
CA GLY A 87 -11.32 5.20 -27.77
C GLY A 87 -12.04 4.72 -26.51
N VAL A 88 -11.32 4.43 -25.43
CA VAL A 88 -11.92 4.12 -24.14
C VAL A 88 -12.50 5.41 -23.53
N ASP A 89 -13.80 5.40 -23.26
CA ASP A 89 -14.50 6.53 -22.63
C ASP A 89 -14.12 6.65 -21.14
N LYS A 90 -13.68 7.84 -20.73
CA LYS A 90 -13.32 8.13 -19.34
C LYS A 90 -14.51 7.97 -18.40
N ASP A 91 -15.70 8.40 -18.80
CA ASP A 91 -16.88 8.31 -17.94
C ASP A 91 -17.30 6.85 -17.72
N LEU A 92 -17.09 5.99 -18.73
CA LEU A 92 -17.26 4.55 -18.58
C LEU A 92 -16.25 3.97 -17.58
N VAL A 93 -14.98 4.37 -17.64
CA VAL A 93 -13.96 3.93 -16.66
C VAL A 93 -14.34 4.34 -15.25
N LYS A 94 -14.76 5.60 -15.06
CA LYS A 94 -15.19 6.11 -13.74
C LYS A 94 -16.41 5.36 -13.22
N TYR A 95 -17.39 5.12 -14.08
CA TYR A 95 -18.56 4.32 -13.75
C TYR A 95 -18.16 2.89 -13.34
N ALA A 96 -17.28 2.24 -14.10
CA ALA A 96 -16.78 0.90 -13.82
C ALA A 96 -16.11 0.82 -12.46
N VAL A 97 -15.23 1.77 -12.14
CA VAL A 97 -14.51 1.80 -10.86
C VAL A 97 -15.47 2.02 -9.69
N ARG A 98 -16.50 2.86 -9.85
CA ARG A 98 -17.45 3.14 -8.76
C ARG A 98 -18.52 2.07 -8.56
N ASN A 99 -18.94 1.39 -9.61
CA ASN A 99 -20.06 0.46 -9.55
C ASN A 99 -19.64 -1.01 -9.68
N GLY A 100 -18.44 -1.28 -10.19
CA GLY A 100 -17.99 -2.63 -10.53
C GLY A 100 -18.79 -3.25 -11.68
N PHE A 101 -18.34 -4.41 -12.12
CA PHE A 101 -19.02 -5.22 -13.14
C PHE A 101 -18.77 -6.70 -12.92
N ASN A 102 -19.80 -7.46 -12.58
CA ASN A 102 -19.74 -8.90 -12.40
C ASN A 102 -18.66 -9.32 -11.37
N MET A 103 -17.46 -9.70 -11.82
CA MET A 103 -16.33 -10.06 -10.97
C MET A 103 -15.39 -8.89 -10.65
N MET A 104 -15.54 -7.75 -11.32
CA MET A 104 -14.81 -6.53 -11.00
C MET A 104 -15.47 -5.84 -9.80
N PRO A 105 -14.79 -5.73 -8.65
CA PRO A 105 -15.36 -5.09 -7.46
C PRO A 105 -15.47 -3.57 -7.64
N PRO A 106 -16.46 -2.91 -6.99
CA PRO A 106 -16.49 -1.45 -6.89
C PRO A 106 -15.45 -0.93 -5.88
N PHE A 107 -14.85 0.22 -6.17
CA PHE A 107 -13.92 0.95 -5.29
C PHE A 107 -14.60 2.15 -4.63
N ARG A 108 -14.44 2.26 -3.32
CA ARG A 108 -15.01 3.35 -2.52
C ARG A 108 -14.20 4.64 -2.70
N PRO A 109 -14.81 5.82 -2.48
CA PRO A 109 -14.07 7.10 -2.47
C PRO A 109 -12.93 7.17 -1.44
N THR A 110 -12.97 6.34 -0.40
CA THR A 110 -11.90 6.22 0.60
C THR A 110 -10.70 5.41 0.14
N GLU A 111 -10.86 4.59 -0.91
CA GLU A 111 -9.80 3.75 -1.50
C GLU A 111 -9.16 4.43 -2.71
N ILE A 112 -10.01 5.05 -3.54
CA ILE A 112 -9.63 5.87 -4.69
C ILE A 112 -10.48 7.14 -4.61
N SER A 113 -9.87 8.29 -4.31
CA SER A 113 -10.55 9.59 -4.27
C SER A 113 -11.08 10.00 -5.64
N ASP A 114 -11.92 11.03 -5.71
CA ASP A 114 -12.42 11.50 -7.01
C ASP A 114 -11.31 12.09 -7.87
N GLU A 115 -10.33 12.76 -7.26
CA GLU A 115 -9.15 13.28 -7.96
C GLU A 115 -8.25 12.15 -8.49
N GLU A 116 -8.00 11.12 -7.66
CA GLU A 116 -7.27 9.92 -8.08
C GLU A 116 -8.00 9.20 -9.22
N LEU A 117 -9.33 9.14 -9.15
CA LEU A 117 -10.15 8.51 -10.18
C LEU A 117 -10.07 9.23 -11.53
N GLU A 118 -10.03 10.56 -11.57
CA GLU A 118 -9.82 11.31 -12.81
C GLU A 118 -8.44 11.02 -13.44
N LEU A 119 -7.40 10.95 -12.61
CA LEU A 119 -6.04 10.59 -13.07
C LEU A 119 -5.99 9.16 -13.62
N LEU A 120 -6.63 8.21 -12.93
CA LEU A 120 -6.74 6.82 -13.35
C LEU A 120 -7.50 6.69 -14.68
N ALA A 121 -8.66 7.34 -14.79
CA ALA A 121 -9.47 7.31 -16.00
C ALA A 121 -8.75 7.94 -17.19
N ALA A 122 -8.01 9.04 -16.97
CA ALA A 122 -7.16 9.63 -18.00
C ALA A 122 -6.10 8.64 -18.50
N HIS A 123 -5.40 7.96 -17.58
CA HIS A 123 -4.38 6.98 -17.93
C HIS A 123 -4.93 5.80 -18.73
N VAL A 124 -6.04 5.21 -18.29
CA VAL A 124 -6.67 4.06 -18.97
C VAL A 124 -7.20 4.46 -20.34
N ALA A 125 -7.77 5.66 -20.49
CA ALA A 125 -8.26 6.17 -21.76
C ALA A 125 -7.16 6.58 -22.75
N GLY A 126 -5.88 6.33 -22.43
CA GLY A 126 -4.75 6.72 -23.27
C GLY A 126 -4.48 8.23 -23.28
N GLY A 127 -5.16 9.00 -22.43
CA GLY A 127 -4.80 10.38 -22.14
C GLY A 127 -3.50 10.40 -21.35
N LYS A 128 -2.56 11.28 -21.72
CA LYS A 128 -1.56 11.70 -20.72
C LYS A 128 -2.32 12.33 -19.54
N PRO A 129 -1.94 12.01 -18.30
CA PRO A 129 -2.54 12.63 -17.13
C PRO A 129 -2.46 14.15 -17.19
#